data_AF-A0A925JHG1-F1
#
_entry.id   AF-A0A925JHG1-F1
#
_cell.length_a   1.000
_cell.length_b   1.000
_cell.length_c   1.000
_cell.angle_alpha   90.00
_cell.angle_beta   90.00
_cell.angle_gamma   90.00
#
_symmetry.space_group_name_H-M   'P 1'
#
loop_
_entity.id
_entity.type
_entity.pdbx_description
1 polymer ?
#
loop_
_entity_poly.entity_id
_entity_poly.type
_entity_poly.pdbx_seq_one_letter_code
_entity_poly.pdbx_strand_id
1 'polypeptide(L)'
;MASRLALSLIIIALVFSATFAPRAVAQVSGASFLKDSSNMALPQEGRVRAPELKGDRGWLNTDKPLSLAALKGKVVLLDFWTYGCINCIHIIPDLKRLEAKYANQLVVIGVHSAKFDNEKETDNIRRIIMRYEIEHPVVNDADFAIWQSYGVRAWPTQVLIDPAGYVAGAVSGEGNYEVIDAAIAKTVEDFRKRGELNEQPLKLTLERAKVGDLPLAFPGKILADAKSDRLFIADSNHNRIVITKLDGTLLETIGTGTPGQTDGAYDRATFYRPQGMALDGDTLYVADTENHLIRLVNLKTKTVETVAGTGQQSRAYGEAGAGRSIALNSPWDLQLAGRTLYIAMAGPHQIWKLDLDKGQVANFAGSGREARMDGTLLMSGFAQPSGITSDGKTLYIADSESNIIRAIDVAQGIVETLVGGDLFEFGDVDGEGDDVRLQHPLGVVAHDGKVLIADTYNHKIKQLDPQTRKVKSLYGTGKPGQADGAA
;
A
#
# COMPACT_ATOMS: atom_id res chain seq x y z
N MET A 1 66.68 50.72 28.09
CA MET A 1 65.63 51.14 29.05
C MET A 1 64.49 50.13 28.93
N ALA A 2 64.52 49.09 29.79
CA ALA A 2 63.54 48.83 30.86
C ALA A 2 62.19 48.27 30.32
N SER A 3 62.03 46.95 30.24
CA SER A 3 61.50 46.01 31.28
C SER A 3 60.01 46.22 31.58
N ARG A 4 59.13 45.21 31.60
CA ARG A 4 59.12 44.01 32.47
C ARG A 4 58.14 42.91 31.98
N LEU A 5 58.57 41.65 32.20
CA LEU A 5 57.89 40.46 32.79
C LEU A 5 56.44 40.08 32.42
N ALA A 6 55.98 38.83 32.45
CA ALA A 6 56.49 37.45 32.52
C ALA A 6 55.23 36.56 32.69
N LEU A 7 55.15 35.37 32.09
CA LEU A 7 55.03 34.08 32.79
C LEU A 7 54.77 32.92 31.83
N SER A 8 55.51 31.84 32.08
CA SER A 8 55.54 30.54 31.44
C SER A 8 54.28 29.69 31.73
N LEU A 9 53.97 28.71 30.86
CA LEU A 9 53.96 27.29 31.26
C LEU A 9 53.82 26.35 30.05
N ILE A 10 54.70 25.35 30.01
CA ILE A 10 54.68 24.16 29.15
C ILE A 10 53.75 23.14 29.78
N ILE A 11 52.81 22.55 29.02
CA ILE A 11 52.15 21.30 29.41
C ILE A 11 52.16 20.32 28.23
N ILE A 12 52.78 19.18 28.50
CA ILE A 12 52.83 17.93 27.75
C ILE A 12 51.43 17.30 27.78
N ALA A 13 50.90 16.89 26.62
CA ALA A 13 49.73 16.01 26.56
C ALA A 13 50.12 14.70 25.85
N LEU A 14 50.14 13.62 26.65
CA LEU A 14 50.34 12.24 26.22
C LEU A 14 49.27 11.80 25.20
N VAL A 15 49.73 11.10 24.17
CA VAL A 15 48.91 10.33 23.24
C VAL A 15 48.43 9.06 23.95
N PHE A 16 47.12 8.93 24.15
CA PHE A 16 46.47 7.65 24.45
C PHE A 16 45.75 7.16 23.19
N SER A 17 46.21 6.02 22.67
CA SER A 17 45.50 5.22 21.68
C SER A 17 44.27 4.59 22.34
N ALA A 18 43.07 4.96 21.89
CA ALA A 18 41.85 4.22 22.17
C ALA A 18 41.20 3.81 20.85
N THR A 19 41.17 2.51 20.63
CA THR A 19 40.45 1.82 19.56
C THR A 19 38.95 2.11 19.67
N PHE A 20 38.36 2.73 18.64
CA PHE A 20 36.91 2.88 18.53
C PHE A 20 36.30 1.58 17.99
N ALA A 21 35.65 0.81 18.85
CA ALA A 21 34.66 -0.18 18.44
C ALA A 21 33.30 0.52 18.21
N PRO A 22 32.54 0.17 17.16
CA PRO A 22 31.23 0.76 16.94
C PRO A 22 30.25 0.29 18.03
N ARG A 23 29.67 1.23 18.77
CA ARG A 23 28.57 0.97 19.69
C ARG A 23 27.33 0.59 18.88
N ALA A 24 26.79 -0.59 19.14
CA ALA A 24 25.49 -1.02 18.69
C ALA A 24 24.43 0.01 19.11
N VAL A 25 23.66 0.52 18.13
CA VAL A 25 22.41 1.24 18.39
C VAL A 25 21.39 0.19 18.80
N ALA A 26 21.11 0.11 20.10
CA ALA A 26 20.03 -0.73 20.62
C ALA A 26 18.70 -0.16 20.12
N GLN A 27 17.93 -1.00 19.41
CA GLN A 27 16.50 -0.79 19.22
C GLN A 27 15.85 -0.64 20.60
N VAL A 28 15.28 0.53 20.88
CA VAL A 28 14.34 0.69 22.00
C VAL A 28 13.05 0.02 21.54
N SER A 29 12.86 -1.24 21.92
CA SER A 29 11.57 -1.90 21.82
C SER A 29 10.61 -1.21 22.81
N GLY A 30 9.57 -0.56 22.28
CA GLY A 30 8.50 0.07 23.05
C GLY A 30 7.55 -0.92 23.71
N ALA A 31 8.06 -2.03 24.25
CA ALA A 31 7.29 -3.05 24.95
C ALA A 31 7.78 -3.15 26.39
N SER A 32 7.49 -2.14 27.22
CA SER A 32 7.81 -2.23 28.65
C SER A 32 6.81 -1.51 29.56
N PHE A 33 5.53 -1.78 29.42
CA PHE A 33 4.60 -1.76 30.56
C PHE A 33 3.53 -2.79 30.26
N LEU A 34 3.57 -3.93 30.97
CA LEU A 34 2.48 -4.90 31.23
C LEU A 34 3.13 -6.24 31.64
N LYS A 35 3.76 -6.25 32.81
CA LYS A 35 4.09 -7.46 33.56
C LYS A 35 3.83 -7.19 35.04
N ASP A 36 2.55 -7.15 35.40
CA ASP A 36 2.07 -7.79 36.62
C ASP A 36 0.55 -7.79 36.64
N SER A 37 -0.04 -8.98 36.85
CA SER A 37 -1.48 -9.21 36.85
C SER A 37 -1.86 -9.96 38.12
N SER A 38 -2.16 -9.21 39.18
CA SER A 38 -3.06 -9.65 40.24
C SER A 38 -3.64 -8.43 40.99
N ASN A 39 -4.97 -8.35 41.04
CA ASN A 39 -5.78 -7.46 41.86
C ASN A 39 -5.38 -5.97 41.96
N MET A 40 -5.95 -5.15 41.08
CA MET A 40 -6.44 -3.81 41.43
C MET A 40 -7.34 -3.34 40.29
N ALA A 41 -8.56 -2.88 40.60
CA ALA A 41 -9.27 -1.99 39.69
C ALA A 41 -8.30 -0.88 39.28
N LEU A 42 -8.09 -0.70 37.97
CA LEU A 42 -7.19 0.33 37.45
C LEU A 42 -7.51 1.66 38.17
N PRO A 43 -6.54 2.27 38.89
CA PRO A 43 -6.73 3.59 39.48
C PRO A 43 -7.24 4.55 38.41
N GLN A 44 -8.20 5.43 38.76
CA GLN A 44 -8.68 6.45 37.80
C GLN A 44 -7.60 7.47 37.41
N GLU A 45 -6.50 7.53 38.15
CA GLU A 45 -5.37 8.43 37.88
C GLU A 45 -4.59 7.95 36.64
N GLY A 46 -4.50 8.81 35.62
CA GLY A 46 -3.71 8.57 34.41
C GLY A 46 -4.48 8.07 33.18
N ARG A 47 -5.80 7.84 33.27
CA ARG A 47 -6.62 7.47 32.09
C ARG A 47 -6.98 8.69 31.25
N VAL A 48 -6.72 8.63 29.95
CA VAL A 48 -7.05 9.70 28.99
C VAL A 48 -8.43 9.44 28.40
N ARG A 49 -9.35 10.41 28.50
CA ARG A 49 -10.61 10.34 27.78
C ARG A 49 -10.34 10.46 26.28
N ALA A 50 -10.97 9.59 25.51
CA ALA A 50 -10.88 9.63 24.05
C ALA A 50 -11.49 10.95 23.52
N PRO A 51 -10.75 11.73 22.71
CA PRO A 51 -11.29 12.90 22.03
C PRO A 51 -12.49 12.54 21.14
N GLU A 52 -13.45 13.46 20.99
CA GLU A 52 -14.64 13.18 20.18
C GLU A 52 -14.34 13.19 18.67
N LEU A 53 -15.09 12.41 17.88
CA LEU A 53 -14.84 12.18 16.45
C LEU A 53 -15.38 13.30 15.56
N LYS A 54 -14.80 14.50 15.71
CA LYS A 54 -15.19 15.68 14.94
C LYS A 54 -14.44 15.73 13.60
N GLY A 55 -14.97 15.03 12.60
CA GLY A 55 -14.55 15.15 11.19
C GLY A 55 -15.34 16.25 10.47
N ASP A 56 -14.70 16.87 9.48
CA ASP A 56 -15.18 18.06 8.77
C ASP A 56 -15.90 17.74 7.44
N ARG A 57 -15.65 16.57 6.83
CA ARG A 57 -16.15 16.23 5.48
C ARG A 57 -17.13 15.06 5.40
N GLY A 58 -17.69 14.69 6.55
CA GLY A 58 -18.78 13.73 6.64
C GLY A 58 -18.36 12.28 6.87
N TRP A 59 -19.35 11.40 6.76
CA TRP A 59 -19.24 9.99 7.10
C TRP A 59 -19.74 9.09 5.97
N LEU A 60 -19.18 7.88 5.89
CA LEU A 60 -19.53 6.81 4.97
C LEU A 60 -19.87 5.54 5.77
N ASN A 61 -20.62 4.63 5.16
CA ASN A 61 -21.13 3.39 5.78
C ASN A 61 -22.03 3.59 7.02
N THR A 62 -22.59 4.79 7.20
CA THR A 62 -23.55 5.13 8.26
C THR A 62 -24.58 6.14 7.74
N ASP A 63 -25.78 6.15 8.32
CA ASP A 63 -26.83 7.11 7.97
C ASP A 63 -26.68 8.47 8.68
N LYS A 64 -25.82 8.53 9.71
CA LYS A 64 -25.53 9.73 10.49
C LYS A 64 -24.11 9.70 11.08
N PRO A 65 -23.53 10.86 11.43
CA PRO A 65 -22.28 10.91 12.17
C PRO A 65 -22.33 10.10 13.46
N LEU A 66 -21.26 9.38 13.77
CA LEU A 66 -21.11 8.66 15.04
C LEU A 66 -20.43 9.53 16.08
N SER A 67 -20.72 9.28 17.35
CA SER A 67 -20.02 9.88 18.49
C SER A 67 -19.66 8.81 19.51
N LEU A 68 -18.53 8.98 20.20
CA LEU A 68 -18.09 8.10 21.27
C LEU A 68 -19.11 8.06 22.40
N ALA A 69 -19.79 9.18 22.67
CA ALA A 69 -20.90 9.23 23.61
C ALA A 69 -22.05 8.28 23.23
N ALA A 70 -22.41 8.21 21.95
CA ALA A 70 -23.44 7.29 21.45
C ALA A 70 -22.98 5.82 21.42
N LEU A 71 -21.67 5.58 21.41
CA LEU A 71 -21.04 4.25 21.45
C LEU A 71 -20.72 3.77 22.86
N LYS A 72 -21.20 4.46 23.91
CA LYS A 72 -21.00 4.03 25.30
C LYS A 72 -21.40 2.57 25.49
N GLY A 73 -20.54 1.81 26.17
CA GLY A 73 -20.72 0.37 26.33
C GLY A 73 -20.07 -0.48 25.22
N LYS A 74 -19.61 0.09 24.11
CA LYS A 74 -18.88 -0.61 23.05
C LYS A 74 -17.38 -0.52 23.23
N VAL A 75 -16.67 -1.56 22.82
CA VAL A 75 -15.25 -1.42 22.49
C VAL A 75 -15.16 -0.71 21.14
N VAL A 76 -14.34 0.33 21.02
CA VAL A 76 -14.15 1.05 19.75
C VAL A 76 -12.69 0.93 19.33
N LEU A 77 -12.46 0.55 18.08
CA LEU A 77 -11.14 0.54 17.47
C LEU A 77 -11.12 1.59 16.36
N LEU A 78 -10.38 2.67 16.58
CA LEU A 78 -10.12 3.65 15.52
C LEU A 78 -8.96 3.14 14.68
N ASP A 79 -9.12 3.15 13.37
CA ASP A 79 -8.04 2.89 12.42
C ASP A 79 -7.73 4.16 11.63
N PHE A 80 -6.57 4.75 11.87
CA PHE A 80 -6.10 5.94 11.17
C PHE A 80 -5.38 5.50 9.89
N TRP A 81 -5.99 5.74 8.74
CA TRP A 81 -5.58 5.16 7.46
C TRP A 81 -5.71 6.16 6.31
N THR A 82 -5.06 5.84 5.19
CA THR A 82 -5.17 6.54 3.90
C THR A 82 -5.06 5.49 2.80
N TYR A 83 -5.72 5.68 1.67
CA TYR A 83 -5.88 4.59 0.68
C TYR A 83 -4.77 4.48 -0.36
N GLY A 84 -3.91 5.50 -0.48
CA GLY A 84 -2.66 5.39 -1.25
C GLY A 84 -1.67 4.40 -0.64
N CYS A 85 -1.72 4.19 0.68
CA CYS A 85 -0.72 3.48 1.46
C CYS A 85 -0.92 1.96 1.47
N ILE A 86 0.09 1.20 1.01
CA ILE A 86 0.07 -0.26 1.00
C ILE A 86 0.00 -0.88 2.40
N ASN A 87 0.66 -0.27 3.39
CA ASN A 87 0.62 -0.73 4.78
C ASN A 87 -0.80 -0.64 5.37
N CYS A 88 -1.59 0.36 4.97
CA CYS A 88 -2.99 0.46 5.35
C CYS A 88 -3.85 -0.63 4.69
N ILE A 89 -3.57 -0.95 3.43
CA ILE A 89 -4.30 -2.01 2.71
C ILE A 89 -4.06 -3.38 3.37
N HIS A 90 -2.83 -3.68 3.78
CA HIS A 90 -2.45 -4.96 4.39
C HIS A 90 -3.19 -5.28 5.69
N ILE A 91 -3.66 -4.28 6.44
CA ILE A 91 -4.37 -4.52 7.71
C ILE A 91 -5.88 -4.71 7.53
N ILE A 92 -6.44 -4.43 6.36
CA ILE A 92 -7.89 -4.56 6.11
C ILE A 92 -8.39 -6.00 6.40
N PRO A 93 -7.69 -7.08 6.01
CA PRO A 93 -8.10 -8.44 6.37
C PRO A 93 -8.11 -8.69 7.88
N ASP A 94 -7.16 -8.10 8.63
CA ASP A 94 -7.11 -8.19 10.09
C ASP A 94 -8.28 -7.47 10.74
N LEU A 95 -8.63 -6.26 10.25
CA LEU A 95 -9.80 -5.52 10.72
C LEU A 95 -11.09 -6.32 10.46
N LYS A 96 -11.28 -6.87 9.26
CA LYS A 96 -12.45 -7.72 8.94
C LYS A 96 -12.56 -8.93 9.86
N ARG A 97 -11.43 -9.55 10.20
CA ARG A 97 -11.38 -10.69 11.12
C ARG A 97 -11.78 -10.28 12.55
N LEU A 98 -11.32 -9.12 13.03
CA LEU A 98 -11.73 -8.57 14.33
C LEU A 98 -13.23 -8.20 14.35
N GLU A 99 -13.72 -7.55 13.30
CA GLU A 99 -15.14 -7.21 13.13
C GLU A 99 -16.03 -8.45 13.19
N ALA A 100 -15.66 -9.52 12.47
CA ALA A 100 -16.39 -10.78 12.50
C ALA A 100 -16.34 -11.46 13.88
N LYS A 101 -15.17 -11.48 14.53
CA LYS A 101 -14.97 -12.13 15.84
C LYS A 101 -15.73 -11.42 16.97
N TYR A 102 -15.83 -10.10 16.91
CA TYR A 102 -16.43 -9.27 17.96
C TYR A 102 -17.65 -8.48 17.48
N ALA A 103 -18.42 -9.01 16.52
CA ALA A 103 -19.50 -8.31 15.80
C ALA A 103 -20.52 -7.58 16.70
N ASN A 104 -20.75 -8.09 17.91
CA ASN A 104 -21.67 -7.49 18.87
C ASN A 104 -21.00 -6.53 19.84
N GLN A 105 -19.69 -6.61 20.07
CA GLN A 105 -18.98 -5.86 21.11
C GLN A 105 -18.12 -4.73 20.58
N LEU A 106 -17.55 -4.93 19.39
CA LEU A 106 -16.59 -4.05 18.75
C LEU A 106 -17.27 -3.17 17.70
N VAL A 107 -16.86 -1.91 17.65
CA VAL A 107 -17.10 -1.01 16.52
C VAL A 107 -15.75 -0.57 15.99
N VAL A 108 -15.41 -0.97 14.77
CA VAL A 108 -14.27 -0.41 14.05
C VAL A 108 -14.73 0.89 13.38
N ILE A 109 -13.89 1.93 13.41
CA ILE A 109 -14.12 3.18 12.71
C ILE A 109 -12.85 3.55 11.96
N GLY A 110 -12.94 3.61 10.63
CA GLY A 110 -11.87 4.13 9.80
C GLY A 110 -11.82 5.65 9.90
N VAL A 111 -10.77 6.20 10.47
CA VAL A 111 -10.47 7.63 10.46
C VAL A 111 -9.58 7.90 9.25
N HIS A 112 -10.22 8.17 8.11
CA HIS A 112 -9.50 8.40 6.86
C HIS A 112 -8.83 9.78 6.90
N SER A 113 -7.51 9.79 7.06
CA SER A 113 -6.67 11.00 7.15
C SER A 113 -5.80 11.06 5.91
N ALA A 114 -6.15 11.94 4.96
CA ALA A 114 -5.64 11.93 3.59
C ALA A 114 -4.15 12.33 3.49
N LYS A 115 -3.31 11.49 2.87
CA LYS A 115 -1.93 11.87 2.49
C LYS A 115 -1.92 12.81 1.28
N PHE A 116 -2.66 12.47 0.23
CA PHE A 116 -2.75 13.20 -1.03
C PHE A 116 -4.02 14.07 -1.13
N ASP A 117 -3.99 15.12 -1.94
CA ASP A 117 -5.16 16.00 -2.13
C ASP A 117 -6.36 15.26 -2.73
N ASN A 118 -6.15 14.35 -3.68
CA ASN A 118 -7.21 13.50 -4.25
C ASN A 118 -7.93 12.65 -3.18
N GLU A 119 -7.25 12.29 -2.10
CA GLU A 119 -7.82 11.46 -1.03
C GLU A 119 -8.75 12.24 -0.09
N LYS A 120 -8.74 13.59 -0.15
CA LYS A 120 -9.62 14.44 0.65
C LYS A 120 -11.07 14.43 0.17
N GLU A 121 -11.30 13.99 -1.07
CA GLU A 121 -12.62 13.96 -1.69
C GLU A 121 -13.44 12.75 -1.25
N THR A 122 -14.57 12.99 -0.58
CA THR A 122 -15.42 11.93 0.00
C THR A 122 -15.90 10.91 -1.04
N ASP A 123 -16.12 11.33 -2.29
CA ASP A 123 -16.53 10.43 -3.37
C ASP A 123 -15.42 9.45 -3.79
N ASN A 124 -14.16 9.87 -3.69
CA ASN A 124 -13.02 8.99 -3.93
C ASN A 124 -12.89 7.97 -2.80
N ILE A 125 -13.02 8.41 -1.55
CA ILE A 125 -13.04 7.50 -0.38
C ILE A 125 -14.19 6.49 -0.54
N ARG A 126 -15.38 6.92 -0.97
CA ARG A 126 -16.52 6.02 -1.24
C ARG A 126 -16.15 4.92 -2.24
N ARG A 127 -15.49 5.27 -3.34
CA ARG A 127 -15.04 4.29 -4.35
C ARG A 127 -14.02 3.31 -3.76
N ILE A 128 -13.14 3.80 -2.90
CA ILE A 128 -12.11 2.98 -2.25
C ILE A 128 -12.70 2.02 -1.23
N ILE A 129 -13.62 2.45 -0.36
CA ILE A 129 -14.24 1.52 0.60
C ILE A 129 -15.05 0.44 -0.12
N MET A 130 -15.62 0.74 -1.30
CA MET A 130 -16.21 -0.28 -2.17
C MET A 130 -15.13 -1.18 -2.78
N ARG A 131 -14.04 -0.61 -3.30
CA ARG A 131 -12.90 -1.36 -3.83
C ARG A 131 -12.37 -2.33 -2.80
N TYR A 132 -12.10 -1.93 -1.56
CA TYR A 132 -11.56 -2.78 -0.50
C TYR A 132 -12.62 -3.52 0.34
N GLU A 133 -13.89 -3.36 -0.03
CA GLU A 133 -15.03 -3.95 0.66
C GLU A 133 -14.97 -3.69 2.18
N ILE A 134 -14.65 -2.44 2.53
CA ILE A 134 -14.66 -1.93 3.90
C ILE A 134 -16.13 -1.67 4.27
N GLU A 135 -16.60 -2.34 5.31
CA GLU A 135 -18.00 -2.27 5.76
C GLU A 135 -18.19 -1.44 7.03
N HIS A 136 -17.15 -1.23 7.84
CA HIS A 136 -17.24 -0.33 8.99
C HIS A 136 -17.49 1.12 8.59
N PRO A 137 -18.02 1.94 9.52
CA PRO A 137 -18.07 3.39 9.40
C PRO A 137 -16.71 3.99 9.07
N VAL A 138 -16.70 4.96 8.17
CA VAL A 138 -15.51 5.75 7.84
C VAL A 138 -15.84 7.23 7.97
N VAL A 139 -15.02 7.97 8.70
CA VAL A 139 -15.06 9.43 8.77
C VAL A 139 -13.97 10.00 7.87
N ASN A 140 -14.31 11.02 7.07
CA ASN A 140 -13.34 11.77 6.29
C ASN A 140 -12.73 12.88 7.18
N ASP A 141 -11.52 12.65 7.66
CA ASP A 141 -10.70 13.56 8.47
C ASP A 141 -9.65 14.25 7.59
N ALA A 142 -10.11 14.88 6.50
CA ALA A 142 -9.25 15.45 5.46
C ALA A 142 -8.27 16.53 5.99
N ASP A 143 -8.68 17.22 7.06
CA ASP A 143 -7.92 18.30 7.68
C ASP A 143 -7.14 17.83 8.95
N PHE A 144 -7.06 16.51 9.19
CA PHE A 144 -6.29 15.89 10.28
C PHE A 144 -6.74 16.30 11.70
N ALA A 145 -7.99 16.74 11.89
CA ALA A 145 -8.47 17.20 13.18
C ALA A 145 -8.53 16.06 14.20
N ILE A 146 -9.07 14.90 13.80
CA ILE A 146 -9.15 13.72 14.65
C ILE A 146 -7.73 13.15 14.84
N TRP A 147 -6.97 13.00 13.76
CA TRP A 147 -5.57 12.54 13.78
C TRP A 147 -4.72 13.30 14.81
N GLN A 148 -4.76 14.63 14.78
CA GLN A 148 -4.00 15.47 15.70
C GLN A 148 -4.49 15.34 17.14
N SER A 149 -5.80 15.25 17.36
CA SER A 149 -6.38 15.11 18.71
C SER A 149 -5.95 13.81 19.40
N TYR A 150 -5.68 12.75 18.63
CA TYR A 150 -5.16 11.47 19.12
C TYR A 150 -3.62 11.38 19.11
N GLY A 151 -2.93 12.42 18.65
CA GLY A 151 -1.46 12.46 18.60
C GLY A 151 -0.84 11.43 17.65
N VAL A 152 -1.57 11.04 16.61
CA VAL A 152 -1.12 10.04 15.62
C VAL A 152 0.04 10.59 14.79
N ARG A 153 0.96 9.71 14.36
CA ARG A 153 2.18 10.10 13.62
C ARG A 153 2.56 9.17 12.48
N ALA A 154 1.79 8.11 12.25
CA ALA A 154 2.11 7.11 11.24
C ALA A 154 0.83 6.44 10.71
N TRP A 155 0.84 6.12 9.42
CA TRP A 155 -0.17 5.28 8.80
C TRP A 155 0.32 3.83 8.68
N PRO A 156 -0.53 2.82 8.95
CA PRO A 156 -1.76 2.93 9.73
C PRO A 156 -1.43 3.08 11.24
N THR A 157 -2.39 3.57 12.03
CA THR A 157 -2.34 3.51 13.50
C THR A 157 -3.69 3.10 14.05
N GLN A 158 -3.72 2.09 14.93
CA GLN A 158 -4.95 1.66 15.59
C GLN A 158 -4.98 2.16 17.03
N VAL A 159 -6.10 2.76 17.45
CA VAL A 159 -6.34 3.21 18.82
C VAL A 159 -7.53 2.48 19.41
N LEU A 160 -7.31 1.76 20.50
CA LEU A 160 -8.36 1.05 21.23
C LEU A 160 -8.97 1.95 22.30
N ILE A 161 -10.29 2.05 22.30
CA ILE A 161 -11.08 2.80 23.27
C ILE A 161 -12.00 1.81 24.00
N ASP A 162 -12.00 1.90 25.33
CA ASP A 162 -12.83 1.03 26.15
C ASP A 162 -14.30 1.49 26.23
N PRO A 163 -15.22 0.62 26.69
CA PRO A 163 -16.64 0.95 26.83
C PRO A 163 -16.99 2.15 27.72
N ALA A 164 -16.07 2.64 28.55
CA ALA A 164 -16.24 3.84 29.36
C ALA A 164 -15.75 5.13 28.65
N GLY A 165 -15.25 5.02 27.42
CA GLY A 165 -14.79 6.13 26.58
C GLY A 165 -13.36 6.59 26.90
N TYR A 166 -12.51 5.71 27.42
CA TYR A 166 -11.10 6.00 27.67
C TYR A 166 -10.20 5.27 26.67
N VAL A 167 -9.10 5.90 26.29
CA VAL A 167 -8.07 5.26 25.47
C VAL A 167 -7.41 4.15 26.29
N ALA A 168 -7.49 2.92 25.78
CA ALA A 168 -6.94 1.71 26.40
C ALA A 168 -5.56 1.34 25.85
N GLY A 169 -5.23 1.79 24.62
CA GLY A 169 -3.92 1.57 24.01
C GLY A 169 -3.90 2.01 22.55
N ALA A 170 -2.70 2.09 21.96
CA ALA A 170 -2.50 2.36 20.56
C ALA A 170 -1.31 1.57 20.00
N VAL A 171 -1.38 1.18 18.74
CA VAL A 171 -0.30 0.52 18.00
C VAL A 171 -0.19 1.16 16.61
N SER A 172 1.03 1.31 16.11
CA SER A 172 1.30 1.87 14.78
C SER A 172 1.94 0.84 13.87
N GLY A 173 1.66 0.95 12.58
CA GLY A 173 2.13 0.02 11.56
C GLY A 173 1.24 -1.22 11.40
N GLU A 174 1.70 -2.12 10.54
CA GLU A 174 1.02 -3.36 10.16
C GLU A 174 1.47 -4.58 11.00
N GLY A 175 0.70 -5.67 10.97
CA GLY A 175 1.06 -6.94 11.62
C GLY A 175 0.80 -7.00 13.13
N ASN A 176 -0.17 -6.24 13.63
CA ASN A 176 -0.47 -6.10 15.06
C ASN A 176 -1.72 -6.88 15.52
N TYR A 177 -2.27 -7.79 14.69
CA TYR A 177 -3.54 -8.45 14.96
C TYR A 177 -3.59 -9.13 16.34
N GLU A 178 -2.60 -9.96 16.67
CA GLU A 178 -2.62 -10.77 17.89
C GLU A 178 -2.65 -9.88 19.15
N VAL A 179 -1.96 -8.74 19.10
CA VAL A 179 -1.91 -7.77 20.20
C VAL A 179 -3.27 -7.07 20.34
N ILE A 180 -3.86 -6.62 19.23
CA ILE A 180 -5.16 -5.95 19.22
C ILE A 180 -6.27 -6.92 19.67
N ASP A 181 -6.28 -8.15 19.14
CA ASP A 181 -7.22 -9.21 19.47
C ASP A 181 -7.21 -9.52 20.98
N ALA A 182 -6.02 -9.72 21.56
CA ALA A 182 -5.88 -9.97 22.99
C ALA A 182 -6.37 -8.80 23.84
N ALA A 183 -6.10 -7.55 23.43
CA ALA A 183 -6.55 -6.35 24.13
C ALA A 183 -8.08 -6.20 24.08
N ILE A 184 -8.70 -6.46 22.92
CA ILE A 184 -10.17 -6.46 22.77
C ILE A 184 -10.78 -7.57 23.63
N ALA A 185 -10.26 -8.80 23.57
CA ALA A 185 -10.76 -9.93 24.34
C ALA A 185 -10.81 -9.62 25.84
N LYS A 186 -9.69 -9.09 26.39
CA LYS A 186 -9.59 -8.70 27.79
C LYS A 186 -10.57 -7.59 28.15
N THR A 187 -10.66 -6.55 27.31
CA THR A 187 -11.58 -5.42 27.53
C THR A 187 -13.03 -5.89 27.55
N VAL A 188 -13.42 -6.75 26.61
CA VAL A 188 -14.76 -7.34 26.56
C VAL A 188 -15.06 -8.16 27.82
N GLU A 189 -14.13 -9.00 28.27
CA GLU A 189 -14.29 -9.80 29.48
C GLU A 189 -14.49 -8.92 30.73
N ASP A 190 -13.63 -7.91 30.91
CA ASP A 190 -13.61 -7.04 32.09
C ASP A 190 -14.88 -6.18 32.19
N PHE A 191 -15.37 -5.65 31.06
CA PHE A 191 -16.60 -4.84 31.04
C PHE A 191 -17.87 -5.68 31.08
N ARG A 192 -17.85 -6.92 30.54
CA ARG A 192 -18.97 -7.86 30.69
C ARG A 192 -19.17 -8.26 32.15
N LYS A 193 -18.09 -8.57 32.88
CA LYS A 193 -18.16 -8.89 34.32
C LYS A 193 -18.76 -7.75 35.17
N ARG A 194 -18.61 -6.51 34.73
CA ARG A 194 -19.17 -5.31 35.39
C ARG A 194 -20.59 -4.95 34.94
N GLY A 195 -21.15 -5.63 33.94
CA GLY A 195 -22.46 -5.28 33.38
C GLY A 195 -22.46 -3.94 32.62
N GLU A 196 -21.30 -3.49 32.15
CA GLU A 196 -21.11 -2.20 31.48
C GLU A 196 -21.00 -2.34 29.94
N LEU A 197 -21.11 -3.56 29.41
CA LEU A 197 -20.96 -3.84 27.99
C LEU A 197 -22.31 -3.74 27.25
N ASN A 198 -22.31 -3.01 26.14
CA ASN A 198 -23.42 -2.95 25.20
C ASN A 198 -23.16 -3.93 24.05
N GLU A 199 -24.01 -4.95 23.90
CA GLU A 199 -23.87 -5.98 22.86
C GLU A 199 -24.89 -5.86 21.72
N GLN A 200 -25.62 -4.74 21.65
CA GLN A 200 -26.59 -4.50 20.57
C GLN A 200 -25.86 -4.17 19.26
N PRO A 201 -26.08 -4.90 18.15
CA PRO A 201 -25.40 -4.62 16.88
C PRO A 201 -25.61 -3.19 16.41
N LEU A 202 -24.56 -2.58 15.85
CA LEU A 202 -24.66 -1.26 15.22
C LEU A 202 -25.32 -1.40 13.85
N LYS A 203 -26.41 -0.67 13.61
CA LYS A 203 -27.05 -0.65 12.30
C LYS A 203 -26.26 0.27 11.37
N LEU A 204 -25.73 -0.29 10.28
CA LEU A 204 -24.94 0.42 9.27
C LEU A 204 -25.71 0.58 7.97
N THR A 205 -25.33 1.57 7.17
CA THR A 205 -25.87 1.82 5.82
C THR A 205 -24.73 1.81 4.83
N LEU A 206 -24.45 0.65 4.24
CA LEU A 206 -23.26 0.42 3.42
C LEU A 206 -23.34 1.11 2.06
N GLU A 207 -22.23 1.70 1.61
CA GLU A 207 -22.15 2.34 0.29
C GLU A 207 -22.25 1.33 -0.86
N ARG A 208 -21.68 0.12 -0.70
CA ARG A 208 -21.78 -0.96 -1.70
C ARG A 208 -23.21 -1.39 -2.01
N ALA A 209 -24.14 -1.23 -1.06
CA ALA A 209 -25.54 -1.58 -1.28
C ALA A 209 -26.25 -0.64 -2.28
N LYS A 210 -25.60 0.47 -2.67
CA LYS A 210 -26.14 1.49 -3.57
C LYS A 210 -25.71 1.30 -5.03
N VAL A 211 -24.83 0.34 -5.31
CA VAL A 211 -24.25 0.12 -6.65
C VAL A 211 -24.64 -1.28 -7.14
N GLY A 212 -25.04 -1.37 -8.41
CA GLY A 212 -25.36 -2.65 -9.06
C GLY A 212 -24.15 -3.31 -9.71
N ASP A 213 -24.34 -4.51 -10.26
CA ASP A 213 -23.27 -5.24 -10.95
C ASP A 213 -22.86 -4.52 -12.24
N LEU A 214 -21.57 -4.23 -12.37
CA LEU A 214 -20.98 -3.63 -13.56
C LEU A 214 -20.29 -4.71 -14.42
N PRO A 215 -20.06 -4.50 -15.73
CA PRO A 215 -19.30 -5.44 -16.55
C PRO A 215 -17.86 -5.65 -16.08
N LEU A 216 -17.24 -4.57 -15.58
CA LEU A 216 -15.93 -4.55 -14.91
C LEU A 216 -16.08 -3.89 -13.55
N ALA A 217 -15.34 -4.37 -12.56
CA ALA A 217 -15.28 -3.82 -11.22
C ALA A 217 -13.83 -3.47 -10.88
N PHE A 218 -13.56 -2.16 -10.77
CA PHE A 218 -12.25 -1.59 -10.41
C PHE A 218 -11.07 -2.25 -11.17
N PRO A 219 -11.06 -2.25 -12.52
CA PRO A 219 -9.97 -2.85 -13.28
C PRO A 219 -8.66 -2.14 -12.95
N GLY A 220 -7.68 -2.90 -12.46
CA GLY A 220 -6.45 -2.33 -11.93
C GLY A 220 -5.37 -2.08 -12.99
N LYS A 221 -5.27 -2.99 -13.96
CA LYS A 221 -4.25 -2.97 -15.02
C LYS A 221 -4.78 -3.51 -16.33
N ILE A 222 -4.11 -3.14 -17.41
CA ILE A 222 -4.45 -3.55 -18.77
C ILE A 222 -3.16 -3.83 -19.56
N LEU A 223 -3.21 -4.85 -20.43
CA LEU A 223 -2.12 -5.23 -21.31
C LEU A 223 -2.64 -5.43 -22.73
N ALA A 224 -2.11 -4.69 -23.69
CA ALA A 224 -2.49 -4.81 -25.09
C ALA A 224 -1.53 -5.76 -25.84
N ASP A 225 -2.10 -6.72 -26.56
CA ASP A 225 -1.41 -7.56 -27.54
C ASP A 225 -1.93 -7.21 -28.93
N ALA A 226 -1.42 -6.09 -29.46
CA ALA A 226 -1.87 -5.54 -30.73
C ALA A 226 -1.62 -6.47 -31.92
N LYS A 227 -0.59 -7.33 -31.85
CA LYS A 227 -0.27 -8.28 -32.94
C LYS A 227 -1.37 -9.32 -33.13
N SER A 228 -2.07 -9.68 -32.05
CA SER A 228 -3.12 -10.68 -32.06
C SER A 228 -4.53 -10.09 -31.92
N ASP A 229 -4.67 -8.76 -31.93
CA ASP A 229 -5.94 -8.05 -31.68
C ASP A 229 -6.58 -8.47 -30.33
N ARG A 230 -5.79 -8.42 -29.24
CA ARG A 230 -6.25 -8.77 -27.89
C ARG A 230 -5.91 -7.70 -26.86
N LEU A 231 -6.77 -7.60 -25.86
CA LEU A 231 -6.62 -6.75 -24.69
C LEU A 231 -6.94 -7.58 -23.44
N PHE A 232 -5.94 -7.72 -22.56
CA PHE A 232 -6.07 -8.39 -21.28
C PHE A 232 -6.35 -7.35 -20.21
N ILE A 233 -7.43 -7.53 -19.46
CA ILE A 233 -7.89 -6.60 -18.42
C ILE A 233 -7.89 -7.36 -17.10
N ALA A 234 -7.14 -6.86 -16.11
CA ALA A 234 -7.21 -7.35 -14.75
C ALA A 234 -8.44 -6.74 -14.07
N ASP A 235 -9.56 -7.47 -14.11
CA ASP A 235 -10.85 -7.08 -13.53
C ASP A 235 -10.82 -7.35 -12.02
N SER A 236 -10.05 -6.52 -11.30
CA SER A 236 -9.52 -6.83 -9.97
C SER A 236 -10.61 -7.16 -8.96
N ASN A 237 -11.71 -6.41 -8.91
CA ASN A 237 -12.78 -6.67 -7.92
C ASN A 237 -13.76 -7.77 -8.35
N HIS A 238 -13.73 -8.21 -9.60
CA HIS A 238 -14.33 -9.49 -9.99
C HIS A 238 -13.34 -10.64 -9.95
N ASN A 239 -12.13 -10.47 -9.41
CA ASN A 239 -11.14 -11.53 -9.17
C ASN A 239 -10.89 -12.44 -10.38
N ARG A 240 -10.76 -11.83 -11.56
CA ARG A 240 -10.64 -12.54 -12.85
C ARG A 240 -9.84 -11.72 -13.86
N ILE A 241 -9.40 -12.37 -14.92
CA ILE A 241 -8.84 -11.70 -16.10
C ILE A 241 -9.87 -11.75 -17.23
N VAL A 242 -10.12 -10.61 -17.87
CA VAL A 242 -11.02 -10.49 -19.03
C VAL A 242 -10.16 -10.31 -20.28
N ILE A 243 -10.44 -11.11 -21.32
CA ILE A 243 -9.81 -10.98 -22.63
C ILE A 243 -10.84 -10.41 -23.59
N THR A 244 -10.50 -9.29 -24.23
CA THR A 244 -11.31 -8.67 -25.28
C THR A 244 -10.48 -8.48 -26.54
N LYS A 245 -11.12 -8.16 -27.67
CA LYS A 245 -10.45 -7.53 -28.81
C LYS A 245 -10.13 -6.07 -28.50
N LEU A 246 -9.30 -5.42 -29.32
CA LEU A 246 -9.01 -3.99 -29.12
C LEU A 246 -10.25 -3.10 -29.30
N ASP A 247 -11.29 -3.57 -30.00
CA ASP A 247 -12.59 -2.88 -30.14
C ASP A 247 -13.53 -3.08 -28.94
N GLY A 248 -13.12 -3.85 -27.93
CA GLY A 248 -13.90 -4.16 -26.73
C GLY A 248 -14.78 -5.40 -26.82
N THR A 249 -14.80 -6.12 -27.95
CA THR A 249 -15.53 -7.38 -28.08
C THR A 249 -14.99 -8.42 -27.09
N LEU A 250 -15.82 -8.94 -26.19
CA LEU A 250 -15.44 -9.99 -25.25
C LEU A 250 -15.05 -11.27 -25.98
N LEU A 251 -13.85 -11.80 -25.66
CA LEU A 251 -13.35 -13.06 -26.19
C LEU A 251 -13.44 -14.17 -25.15
N GLU A 252 -12.95 -13.92 -23.93
CA GLU A 252 -12.86 -14.94 -22.90
C GLU A 252 -12.75 -14.31 -21.49
N THR A 253 -13.03 -15.10 -20.47
CA THR A 253 -12.81 -14.74 -19.07
C THR A 253 -12.08 -15.88 -18.37
N ILE A 254 -11.08 -15.54 -17.56
CA ILE A 254 -10.22 -16.47 -16.85
C ILE A 254 -10.44 -16.28 -15.36
N GLY A 255 -10.87 -17.35 -14.69
CA GLY A 255 -11.15 -17.39 -13.28
C GLY A 255 -12.65 -17.36 -12.97
N THR A 256 -13.04 -17.97 -11.85
CA THR A 256 -14.46 -18.07 -11.42
C THR A 256 -15.05 -16.74 -10.94
N GLY A 257 -14.18 -15.78 -10.64
CA GLY A 257 -14.49 -14.50 -10.04
C GLY A 257 -14.72 -14.51 -8.52
N THR A 258 -14.59 -15.67 -7.88
CA THR A 258 -14.51 -15.77 -6.41
C THR A 258 -13.06 -15.53 -5.97
N PRO A 259 -12.83 -14.72 -4.92
CA PRO A 259 -11.51 -14.60 -4.29
C PRO A 259 -10.93 -15.97 -3.91
N GLY A 260 -9.70 -16.25 -4.33
CA GLY A 260 -9.00 -17.49 -4.00
C GLY A 260 -7.71 -17.65 -4.78
N GLN A 261 -7.01 -18.76 -4.57
CA GLN A 261 -5.69 -19.03 -5.18
C GLN A 261 -5.62 -20.38 -5.92
N THR A 262 -6.76 -20.99 -6.25
CA THR A 262 -6.86 -22.31 -6.88
C THR A 262 -6.27 -22.29 -8.30
N ASP A 263 -5.35 -23.22 -8.58
CA ASP A 263 -4.82 -23.50 -9.93
C ASP A 263 -5.81 -24.37 -10.75
N GLY A 264 -5.60 -24.49 -12.06
CA GLY A 264 -6.33 -25.42 -12.93
C GLY A 264 -6.90 -24.79 -14.20
N ALA A 265 -7.97 -25.36 -14.75
CA ALA A 265 -8.65 -24.81 -15.91
C ALA A 265 -9.28 -23.44 -15.62
N TYR A 266 -9.51 -22.62 -16.65
CA TYR A 266 -10.03 -21.25 -16.49
C TYR A 266 -11.32 -21.15 -15.68
N ASP A 267 -12.22 -22.13 -15.80
CA ASP A 267 -13.51 -22.21 -15.10
C ASP A 267 -13.41 -22.70 -13.64
N ARG A 268 -12.20 -23.03 -13.18
CA ARG A 268 -11.92 -23.46 -11.80
C ARG A 268 -10.87 -22.59 -11.10
N ALA A 269 -10.00 -21.96 -11.87
CA ALA A 269 -8.96 -21.10 -11.33
C ALA A 269 -9.58 -19.93 -10.55
N THR A 270 -8.92 -19.51 -9.47
CA THR A 270 -9.31 -18.33 -8.70
C THR A 270 -8.12 -17.39 -8.56
N PHE A 271 -8.41 -16.11 -8.56
CA PHE A 271 -7.47 -15.03 -8.27
C PHE A 271 -7.97 -14.25 -7.04
N TYR A 272 -7.16 -13.36 -6.52
CA TYR A 272 -7.58 -12.39 -5.53
C TYR A 272 -6.97 -11.02 -5.85
N ARG A 273 -7.82 -10.17 -6.44
CA ARG A 273 -7.49 -8.81 -6.90
C ARG A 273 -6.24 -8.74 -7.78
N PRO A 274 -6.20 -9.46 -8.92
CA PRO A 274 -5.07 -9.42 -9.82
C PRO A 274 -4.81 -8.00 -10.33
N GLN A 275 -3.53 -7.68 -10.57
CA GLN A 275 -3.06 -6.41 -11.10
C GLN A 275 -2.25 -6.65 -12.38
N GLY A 276 -0.97 -6.28 -12.41
CA GLY A 276 -0.22 -6.21 -13.66
C GLY A 276 0.07 -7.56 -14.29
N MET A 277 0.35 -7.50 -15.58
CA MET A 277 0.46 -8.67 -16.44
C MET A 277 1.60 -8.52 -17.43
N ALA A 278 2.22 -9.63 -17.82
CA ALA A 278 3.22 -9.66 -18.89
C ALA A 278 2.97 -10.86 -19.81
N LEU A 279 3.14 -10.68 -21.12
CA LEU A 279 2.87 -11.71 -22.12
C LEU A 279 4.19 -12.24 -22.74
N ASP A 280 4.32 -13.57 -22.81
CA ASP A 280 5.39 -14.31 -23.48
C ASP A 280 4.76 -15.34 -24.45
N GLY A 281 4.51 -14.92 -25.69
CA GLY A 281 3.81 -15.74 -26.68
C GLY A 281 2.41 -16.14 -26.21
N ASP A 282 2.20 -17.44 -25.96
CA ASP A 282 0.94 -17.99 -25.44
C ASP A 282 0.88 -18.08 -23.91
N THR A 283 1.81 -17.43 -23.21
CA THR A 283 1.90 -17.46 -21.75
C THR A 283 1.69 -16.06 -21.18
N LEU A 284 0.65 -15.88 -20.38
CA LEU A 284 0.37 -14.63 -19.68
C LEU A 284 0.74 -14.79 -18.19
N TYR A 285 1.69 -14.00 -17.72
CA TYR A 285 1.99 -13.88 -16.30
C TYR A 285 1.10 -12.83 -15.67
N VAL A 286 0.62 -13.09 -14.44
CA VAL A 286 -0.30 -12.22 -13.70
C VAL A 286 0.23 -12.02 -12.28
N ALA A 287 0.34 -10.77 -11.85
CA ALA A 287 0.55 -10.41 -10.46
C ALA A 287 -0.79 -10.54 -9.72
N ASP A 288 -0.92 -11.55 -8.89
CA ASP A 288 -2.13 -11.86 -8.14
C ASP A 288 -1.96 -11.31 -6.71
N THR A 289 -2.24 -10.01 -6.60
CA THR A 289 -1.65 -9.12 -5.59
C THR A 289 -2.01 -9.49 -4.16
N GLU A 290 -3.30 -9.71 -3.86
CA GLU A 290 -3.76 -10.03 -2.50
C GLU A 290 -3.54 -11.49 -2.13
N ASN A 291 -3.29 -12.37 -3.10
CA ASN A 291 -2.74 -13.69 -2.80
C ASN A 291 -1.23 -13.65 -2.57
N HIS A 292 -0.54 -12.56 -2.94
CA HIS A 292 0.91 -12.46 -2.94
C HIS A 292 1.57 -13.54 -3.82
N LEU A 293 1.02 -13.73 -5.02
CA LEU A 293 1.44 -14.75 -5.98
C LEU A 293 1.77 -14.16 -7.35
N ILE A 294 2.62 -14.87 -8.10
CA ILE A 294 2.72 -14.74 -9.55
C ILE A 294 2.08 -15.97 -10.18
N ARG A 295 1.10 -15.74 -11.06
CA ARG A 295 0.35 -16.78 -11.76
C ARG A 295 0.81 -16.84 -13.21
N LEU A 296 0.86 -18.04 -13.76
CA LEU A 296 1.09 -18.31 -15.18
C LEU A 296 -0.22 -18.81 -15.77
N VAL A 297 -0.69 -18.11 -16.80
CA VAL A 297 -1.88 -18.47 -17.58
C VAL A 297 -1.40 -18.96 -18.95
N ASN A 298 -1.63 -20.23 -19.23
CA ASN A 298 -1.36 -20.82 -20.53
C ASN A 298 -2.59 -20.62 -21.43
N LEU A 299 -2.44 -19.80 -22.47
CA LEU A 299 -3.51 -19.41 -23.40
C LEU A 299 -3.89 -20.54 -24.37
N LYS A 300 -3.00 -21.52 -24.58
CA LYS A 300 -3.23 -22.66 -25.48
C LYS A 300 -3.95 -23.80 -24.77
N THR A 301 -3.47 -24.18 -23.58
CA THR A 301 -4.07 -25.27 -22.79
C THR A 301 -5.22 -24.81 -21.90
N LYS A 302 -5.43 -23.49 -21.80
CA LYS A 302 -6.47 -22.86 -20.97
C LYS A 302 -6.37 -23.24 -19.49
N THR A 303 -5.16 -23.15 -18.96
CA THR A 303 -4.85 -23.47 -17.56
C THR A 303 -4.12 -22.33 -16.87
N VAL A 304 -4.27 -22.26 -15.56
CA VAL A 304 -3.58 -21.34 -14.65
C VAL A 304 -2.77 -22.17 -13.66
N GLU A 305 -1.52 -21.78 -13.42
CA GLU A 305 -0.65 -22.35 -12.40
C GLU A 305 0.07 -21.28 -11.59
N THR A 306 0.46 -21.60 -10.36
CA THR A 306 1.26 -20.71 -9.51
C THR A 306 2.75 -20.93 -9.78
N VAL A 307 3.49 -19.86 -10.11
CA VAL A 307 4.93 -19.95 -10.42
C VAL A 307 5.83 -19.28 -9.38
N ALA A 308 5.32 -18.30 -8.64
CA ALA A 308 6.02 -17.72 -7.50
C ALA A 308 5.07 -17.27 -6.38
N GLY A 309 5.57 -17.24 -5.15
CA GLY A 309 4.79 -16.93 -3.96
C GLY A 309 4.25 -18.17 -3.26
N THR A 310 3.96 -18.02 -1.97
CA THR A 310 3.45 -19.09 -1.09
C THR A 310 1.97 -18.92 -0.72
N GLY A 311 1.34 -17.82 -1.15
CA GLY A 311 -0.01 -17.45 -0.73
C GLY A 311 -0.05 -16.69 0.61
N GLN A 312 1.11 -16.31 1.14
CA GLN A 312 1.27 -15.60 2.42
C GLN A 312 2.10 -14.34 2.22
N GLN A 313 1.75 -13.29 2.96
CA GLN A 313 2.48 -12.03 2.93
C GLN A 313 3.86 -12.19 3.60
N SER A 314 4.93 -11.89 2.87
CA SER A 314 6.28 -11.89 3.45
C SER A 314 6.52 -10.69 4.36
N ARG A 315 7.13 -10.95 5.52
CA ARG A 315 7.69 -9.93 6.44
C ARG A 315 9.23 -9.92 6.42
N ALA A 316 9.85 -10.77 5.61
CA ALA A 316 11.29 -10.96 5.56
C ALA A 316 11.90 -10.18 4.39
N TYR A 317 13.16 -9.75 4.57
CA TYR A 317 13.95 -9.08 3.54
C TYR A 317 15.10 -9.97 3.11
N GLY A 318 15.50 -9.87 1.83
CA GLY A 318 16.68 -10.55 1.30
C GLY A 318 16.49 -12.05 1.01
N GLU A 319 15.26 -12.54 1.04
CA GLU A 319 14.96 -13.92 0.65
C GLU A 319 15.12 -14.11 -0.87
N ALA A 320 15.62 -15.28 -1.26
CA ALA A 320 15.76 -15.71 -2.64
C ALA A 320 15.70 -17.24 -2.72
N GLY A 321 15.20 -17.77 -3.82
CA GLY A 321 15.10 -19.22 -4.00
C GLY A 321 14.08 -19.64 -5.05
N ALA A 322 13.67 -20.91 -5.00
CA ALA A 322 12.63 -21.43 -5.89
C ALA A 322 11.33 -20.63 -5.71
N GLY A 323 10.71 -20.21 -6.81
CA GLY A 323 9.60 -19.25 -6.80
C GLY A 323 8.47 -19.64 -5.84
N ARG A 324 8.04 -20.90 -5.85
CA ARG A 324 6.94 -21.41 -5.00
C ARG A 324 7.30 -21.57 -3.51
N SER A 325 8.56 -21.38 -3.15
CA SER A 325 9.05 -21.51 -1.77
C SER A 325 9.30 -20.16 -1.10
N ILE A 326 9.27 -19.06 -1.85
CA ILE A 326 9.54 -17.72 -1.33
C ILE A 326 8.22 -16.96 -1.23
N ALA A 327 7.91 -16.46 -0.03
CA ALA A 327 6.74 -15.61 0.19
C ALA A 327 6.97 -14.27 -0.51
N LEU A 328 5.94 -13.74 -1.17
CA LEU A 328 5.98 -12.41 -1.79
C LEU A 328 5.16 -11.43 -0.95
N ASN A 329 5.19 -10.16 -1.30
CA ASN A 329 4.43 -9.14 -0.58
C ASN A 329 3.91 -8.11 -1.58
N SER A 330 2.66 -8.31 -1.98
CA SER A 330 1.89 -7.44 -2.88
C SER A 330 2.60 -7.12 -4.21
N PRO A 331 2.84 -8.12 -5.09
CA PRO A 331 3.30 -7.86 -6.45
C PRO A 331 2.22 -7.06 -7.20
N TRP A 332 2.60 -5.94 -7.81
CA TRP A 332 1.65 -4.98 -8.37
C TRP A 332 1.70 -4.89 -9.89
N ASP A 333 2.90 -4.96 -10.47
CA ASP A 333 3.07 -4.91 -11.91
C ASP A 333 4.24 -5.76 -12.41
N LEU A 334 4.17 -6.17 -13.68
CA LEU A 334 5.10 -7.13 -14.28
C LEU A 334 5.66 -6.60 -15.61
N GLN A 335 6.96 -6.78 -15.80
CA GLN A 335 7.62 -6.50 -17.08
C GLN A 335 8.55 -7.65 -17.44
N LEU A 336 8.30 -8.27 -18.59
CA LEU A 336 9.20 -9.29 -19.14
C LEU A 336 10.33 -8.63 -19.93
N ALA A 337 11.58 -9.05 -19.70
CA ALA A 337 12.70 -8.74 -20.56
C ALA A 337 13.58 -9.98 -20.73
N GLY A 338 13.62 -10.52 -21.95
CA GLY A 338 14.26 -11.81 -22.23
C GLY A 338 13.60 -12.93 -21.42
N ARG A 339 14.38 -13.66 -20.62
CA ARG A 339 13.91 -14.74 -19.71
C ARG A 339 13.76 -14.29 -18.25
N THR A 340 13.79 -12.98 -18.01
CA THR A 340 13.60 -12.41 -16.68
C THR A 340 12.26 -11.68 -16.61
N LEU A 341 11.41 -12.08 -15.67
CA LEU A 341 10.20 -11.35 -15.34
C LEU A 341 10.50 -10.42 -14.16
N TYR A 342 10.54 -9.12 -14.40
CA TYR A 342 10.66 -8.11 -13.35
C TYR A 342 9.31 -7.84 -12.71
N ILE A 343 9.32 -7.64 -11.40
CA ILE A 343 8.13 -7.53 -10.57
C ILE A 343 8.25 -6.25 -9.75
N ALA A 344 7.33 -5.31 -9.95
CA ALA A 344 7.15 -4.17 -9.06
C ALA A 344 6.50 -4.68 -7.77
N MET A 345 7.31 -4.88 -6.72
CA MET A 345 6.89 -5.43 -5.44
C MET A 345 6.55 -4.28 -4.50
N ALA A 346 5.27 -3.90 -4.47
CA ALA A 346 4.80 -2.70 -3.79
C ALA A 346 5.00 -2.78 -2.27
N GLY A 347 4.67 -3.94 -1.68
CA GLY A 347 4.67 -4.14 -0.23
C GLY A 347 6.02 -3.89 0.45
N PRO A 348 7.13 -4.52 0.02
CA PRO A 348 8.45 -4.30 0.59
C PRO A 348 9.20 -3.15 -0.09
N HIS A 349 8.55 -2.35 -0.94
CA HIS A 349 9.17 -1.23 -1.66
C HIS A 349 10.42 -1.63 -2.47
N GLN A 350 10.28 -2.63 -3.33
CA GLN A 350 11.39 -3.23 -4.09
C GLN A 350 10.99 -3.60 -5.52
N ILE A 351 11.99 -3.74 -6.38
CA ILE A 351 11.85 -4.43 -7.67
C ILE A 351 12.45 -5.82 -7.52
N TRP A 352 11.64 -6.84 -7.77
CA TRP A 352 12.04 -8.24 -7.72
C TRP A 352 12.21 -8.78 -9.14
N LYS A 353 12.84 -9.95 -9.26
CA LYS A 353 12.90 -10.67 -10.54
C LYS A 353 12.63 -12.15 -10.34
N LEU A 354 11.99 -12.76 -11.33
CA LEU A 354 11.85 -14.19 -11.52
C LEU A 354 12.64 -14.62 -12.76
N ASP A 355 13.68 -15.42 -12.57
CA ASP A 355 14.40 -16.12 -13.64
C ASP A 355 13.52 -17.28 -14.12
N LEU A 356 12.95 -17.17 -15.33
CA LEU A 356 11.98 -18.12 -15.85
C LEU A 356 12.59 -19.46 -16.26
N ASP A 357 13.90 -19.50 -16.51
CA ASP A 357 14.58 -20.73 -16.90
C ASP A 357 14.94 -21.56 -15.66
N LYS A 358 15.27 -20.89 -14.55
CA LYS A 358 15.60 -21.54 -13.27
C LYS A 358 14.40 -21.68 -12.33
N GLY A 359 13.32 -20.94 -12.57
CA GLY A 359 12.19 -20.84 -11.65
C GLY A 359 12.58 -20.22 -10.30
N GLN A 360 13.51 -19.26 -10.30
CA GLN A 360 14.05 -18.66 -9.08
C GLN A 360 13.68 -17.18 -8.96
N VAL A 361 13.20 -16.79 -7.79
CA VAL A 361 12.82 -15.42 -7.46
C VAL A 361 13.80 -14.82 -6.45
N ALA A 362 14.10 -13.53 -6.60
CA ALA A 362 14.93 -12.77 -5.67
C ALA A 362 14.65 -11.26 -5.78
N ASN A 363 15.02 -10.51 -4.73
CA ASN A 363 15.16 -9.06 -4.81
C ASN A 363 16.18 -8.70 -5.91
N PHE A 364 15.82 -7.77 -6.78
CA PHE A 364 16.70 -7.24 -7.82
C PHE A 364 17.21 -5.85 -7.45
N ALA A 365 16.34 -4.95 -7.00
CA ALA A 365 16.69 -3.59 -6.59
C ALA A 365 15.80 -3.10 -5.45
N GLY A 366 16.36 -2.24 -4.60
CA GLY A 366 15.69 -1.66 -3.44
C GLY A 366 16.15 -2.28 -2.12
N SER A 367 16.47 -1.42 -1.17
CA SER A 367 16.88 -1.77 0.20
C SER A 367 15.70 -2.22 1.07
N GLY A 368 14.47 -1.94 0.65
CA GLY A 368 13.25 -2.16 1.42
C GLY A 368 12.79 -0.95 2.25
N ARG A 369 13.59 0.11 2.30
CA ARG A 369 13.17 1.38 2.90
C ARG A 369 12.24 2.13 1.95
N GLU A 370 11.10 2.57 2.46
CA GLU A 370 10.23 3.54 1.79
C GLU A 370 10.93 4.89 1.66
N ALA A 371 11.51 5.18 0.50
CA ALA A 371 12.29 6.39 0.30
C ALA A 371 12.51 6.71 -1.19
N ARG A 372 12.62 8.00 -1.52
CA ARG A 372 13.31 8.45 -2.74
C ARG A 372 14.82 8.36 -2.52
N MET A 373 15.44 7.29 -3.03
CA MET A 373 16.88 7.10 -2.89
C MET A 373 17.49 6.44 -4.13
N ASP A 374 18.32 7.20 -4.82
CA ASP A 374 19.11 6.73 -5.97
C ASP A 374 20.36 5.97 -5.49
N GLY A 375 20.97 5.20 -6.39
CA GLY A 375 22.21 4.47 -6.09
C GLY A 375 22.32 3.13 -6.80
N THR A 376 23.18 2.25 -6.29
CA THR A 376 23.27 0.88 -6.81
C THR A 376 22.00 0.09 -6.48
N LEU A 377 21.73 -0.96 -7.26
CA LEU A 377 20.49 -1.75 -7.16
C LEU A 377 20.00 -1.97 -5.72
N LEU A 378 20.77 -2.65 -4.87
CA LEU A 378 20.34 -3.02 -3.51
C LEU A 378 20.46 -1.88 -2.47
N MET A 379 21.15 -0.79 -2.80
CA MET A 379 21.28 0.38 -1.92
C MET A 379 20.26 1.47 -2.21
N SER A 380 19.63 1.45 -3.40
CA SER A 380 18.53 2.33 -3.74
C SER A 380 17.31 2.10 -2.82
N GLY A 381 16.41 3.07 -2.76
CA GLY A 381 15.12 2.98 -2.05
C GLY A 381 13.99 3.28 -3.02
N PHE A 382 12.87 2.57 -2.90
CA PHE A 382 11.64 2.85 -3.63
C PHE A 382 10.54 3.18 -2.61
N ALA A 383 9.39 3.63 -3.07
CA ALA A 383 8.21 3.85 -2.26
C ALA A 383 6.97 3.35 -3.01
N GLN A 384 6.63 2.09 -2.76
CA GLN A 384 5.48 1.39 -3.33
C GLN A 384 5.49 1.39 -4.87
N PRO A 385 6.51 0.79 -5.51
CA PRO A 385 6.57 0.71 -6.96
C PRO A 385 5.36 -0.06 -7.49
N SER A 386 4.56 0.59 -8.34
CA SER A 386 3.25 0.07 -8.76
C SER A 386 3.11 -0.03 -10.28
N GLY A 387 4.04 0.52 -11.04
CA GLY A 387 4.10 0.42 -12.50
C GLY A 387 5.51 0.11 -12.95
N ILE A 388 5.67 -0.77 -13.95
CA ILE A 388 6.99 -1.07 -14.52
C ILE A 388 6.89 -1.29 -16.03
N THR A 389 7.85 -0.74 -16.77
CA THR A 389 7.97 -0.95 -18.22
C THR A 389 9.43 -0.96 -18.66
N SER A 390 9.73 -1.31 -19.90
CA SER A 390 11.10 -1.32 -20.43
C SER A 390 11.17 -0.89 -21.89
N ASP A 391 12.27 -0.21 -22.25
CA ASP A 391 12.67 0.03 -23.64
C ASP A 391 13.66 -1.03 -24.18
N GLY A 392 13.87 -2.12 -23.43
CA GLY A 392 14.83 -3.19 -23.74
C GLY A 392 16.22 -2.97 -23.15
N LYS A 393 16.55 -1.76 -22.66
CA LYS A 393 17.82 -1.47 -21.97
C LYS A 393 17.59 -1.01 -20.52
N THR A 394 16.61 -0.15 -20.34
CA THR A 394 16.27 0.52 -19.09
C THR A 394 14.92 0.00 -18.62
N LEU A 395 14.76 -0.17 -17.31
CA LEU A 395 13.44 -0.32 -16.69
C LEU A 395 12.97 1.05 -16.22
N TYR A 396 11.72 1.40 -16.50
CA TYR A 396 11.07 2.61 -15.98
C TYR A 396 10.02 2.20 -14.95
N ILE A 397 10.02 2.86 -13.80
CA ILE A 397 9.20 2.50 -12.65
C ILE A 397 8.36 3.69 -12.24
N ALA A 398 7.05 3.48 -12.12
CA ALA A 398 6.17 4.39 -11.39
C ALA A 398 6.28 4.08 -9.90
N ASP A 399 6.93 4.99 -9.16
CA ASP A 399 7.16 4.87 -7.73
C ASP A 399 6.13 5.73 -6.99
N SER A 400 5.03 5.09 -6.60
CA SER A 400 3.75 5.76 -6.40
C SER A 400 3.73 6.65 -5.17
N GLU A 401 4.24 6.16 -4.03
CA GLU A 401 4.15 6.88 -2.76
C GLU A 401 5.13 8.06 -2.69
N SER A 402 6.19 8.02 -3.51
CA SER A 402 7.18 9.09 -3.71
C SER A 402 6.83 10.05 -4.86
N ASN A 403 5.80 9.74 -5.66
CA ASN A 403 5.32 10.59 -6.76
C ASN A 403 6.37 10.84 -7.85
N ILE A 404 7.22 9.84 -8.11
CA ILE A 404 8.34 9.94 -9.05
C ILE A 404 8.31 8.83 -10.10
N ILE A 405 9.00 9.09 -11.21
CA ILE A 405 9.37 8.05 -12.17
C ILE A 405 10.86 7.78 -12.05
N ARG A 406 11.23 6.51 -11.93
CA ARG A 406 12.62 6.06 -11.78
C ARG A 406 13.08 5.27 -12.99
N ALA A 407 14.38 5.29 -13.23
CA ALA A 407 15.05 4.47 -14.23
C ALA A 407 16.00 3.48 -13.54
N ILE A 408 16.06 2.25 -14.06
CA ILE A 408 17.10 1.29 -13.72
C ILE A 408 17.87 0.96 -14.99
N ASP A 409 19.14 1.35 -15.06
CA ASP A 409 20.06 0.81 -16.07
C ASP A 409 20.47 -0.60 -15.60
N VAL A 410 19.89 -1.61 -16.24
CA VAL A 410 20.07 -3.02 -15.87
C VAL A 410 21.52 -3.47 -16.06
N ALA A 411 22.21 -2.92 -17.06
CA ALA A 411 23.59 -3.30 -17.37
C ALA A 411 24.58 -2.68 -16.38
N GLN A 412 24.36 -1.44 -15.97
CA GLN A 412 25.22 -0.73 -15.02
C GLN A 412 24.85 -1.02 -13.56
N GLY A 413 23.63 -1.49 -13.29
CA GLY A 413 23.15 -1.76 -11.94
C GLY A 413 22.90 -0.48 -11.12
N ILE A 414 22.46 0.58 -11.80
CA ILE A 414 22.22 1.90 -11.20
C ILE A 414 20.74 2.25 -11.30
N VAL A 415 20.22 2.83 -10.22
CA VAL A 415 18.87 3.35 -10.11
C VAL A 415 18.94 4.86 -9.93
N GLU A 416 18.19 5.60 -10.76
CA GLU A 416 18.14 7.05 -10.76
C GLU A 416 16.71 7.55 -10.83
N THR A 417 16.45 8.71 -10.21
CA THR A 417 15.17 9.39 -10.32
C THR A 417 15.16 10.25 -11.58
N LEU A 418 14.18 10.02 -12.46
CA LEU A 418 14.03 10.83 -13.67
C LEU A 418 13.29 12.12 -13.36
N VAL A 419 12.11 12.04 -12.74
CA VAL A 419 11.23 13.20 -12.53
C VAL A 419 10.39 13.05 -11.27
N GLY A 420 9.89 14.17 -10.76
CA GLY A 420 9.00 14.24 -9.61
C GLY A 420 9.70 14.68 -8.32
N GLY A 421 8.89 14.90 -7.27
CA GLY A 421 9.35 15.33 -5.95
C GLY A 421 9.80 14.18 -5.04
N ASP A 422 9.28 14.15 -3.81
CA ASP A 422 9.51 13.14 -2.77
C ASP A 422 8.15 12.72 -2.15
N LEU A 423 8.15 11.93 -1.08
CA LEU A 423 6.97 11.34 -0.43
C LEU A 423 5.79 12.30 -0.17
N PHE A 424 6.08 13.57 0.11
CA PHE A 424 5.07 14.61 0.38
C PHE A 424 5.15 15.80 -0.60
N GLU A 425 5.96 15.69 -1.65
CA GLU A 425 6.04 16.72 -2.69
C GLU A 425 5.32 16.25 -3.96
N PHE A 426 4.01 16.20 -3.88
CA PHE A 426 3.11 15.85 -4.97
C PHE A 426 2.37 17.07 -5.52
N GLY A 427 1.64 16.87 -6.63
CA GLY A 427 0.87 17.92 -7.28
C GLY A 427 0.72 17.63 -8.77
N ASP A 428 0.32 18.62 -9.55
CA ASP A 428 0.10 18.49 -11.00
C ASP A 428 0.86 19.59 -11.75
N VAL A 429 2.16 19.36 -11.97
CA VAL A 429 3.05 20.33 -12.64
C VAL A 429 3.84 19.62 -13.72
N ASP A 430 3.65 20.07 -14.96
CA ASP A 430 4.50 19.71 -16.08
C ASP A 430 5.82 20.50 -16.01
N GLY A 431 6.92 19.94 -16.50
CA GLY A 431 8.24 20.54 -16.29
C GLY A 431 9.39 19.61 -16.64
N GLU A 432 10.52 19.80 -15.97
CA GLU A 432 11.74 19.02 -16.17
C GLU A 432 12.31 18.55 -14.83
N GLY A 433 12.74 17.29 -14.77
CA GLY A 433 13.41 16.74 -13.59
C GLY A 433 12.59 16.88 -12.31
N ASP A 434 13.20 17.47 -11.29
CA ASP A 434 12.66 17.58 -9.94
C ASP A 434 11.60 18.70 -9.82
N ASP A 435 11.39 19.52 -10.87
CA ASP A 435 10.32 20.54 -10.90
C ASP A 435 8.95 19.94 -11.29
N VAL A 436 8.95 18.72 -11.86
CA VAL A 436 7.72 17.99 -12.17
C VAL A 436 6.98 17.64 -10.89
N ARG A 437 5.64 17.72 -10.91
CA ARG A 437 4.80 17.17 -9.84
C ARG A 437 3.79 16.18 -10.44
N LEU A 438 3.79 14.99 -9.86
CA LEU A 438 2.84 13.90 -10.09
C LEU A 438 2.07 13.65 -8.78
N GLN A 439 1.02 12.84 -8.85
CA GLN A 439 0.27 12.40 -7.68
C GLN A 439 -0.11 10.92 -7.84
N HIS A 440 0.57 10.08 -7.06
CA HIS A 440 0.37 8.62 -7.02
C HIS A 440 0.33 7.95 -8.42
N PRO A 441 1.39 8.07 -9.25
CA PRO A 441 1.39 7.45 -10.57
C PRO A 441 1.41 5.91 -10.45
N LEU A 442 0.41 5.23 -11.02
CA LEU A 442 0.30 3.76 -10.91
C LEU A 442 0.75 3.00 -12.16
N GLY A 443 0.92 3.66 -13.30
CA GLY A 443 1.22 2.97 -14.56
C GLY A 443 2.22 3.73 -15.41
N VAL A 444 3.08 2.97 -16.09
CA VAL A 444 4.02 3.48 -17.10
C VAL A 444 4.05 2.54 -18.30
N VAL A 445 4.21 3.09 -19.50
CA VAL A 445 4.49 2.31 -20.72
C VAL A 445 5.52 3.02 -21.58
N ALA A 446 6.60 2.32 -21.94
CA ALA A 446 7.62 2.83 -22.85
C ALA A 446 7.18 2.61 -24.30
N HIS A 447 7.24 3.67 -25.11
CA HIS A 447 6.90 3.64 -26.54
C HIS A 447 7.66 4.74 -27.28
N ASP A 448 8.28 4.40 -28.42
CA ASP A 448 9.00 5.34 -29.30
C ASP A 448 10.00 6.27 -28.57
N GLY A 449 10.77 5.69 -27.64
CA GLY A 449 11.79 6.42 -26.86
C GLY A 449 11.21 7.39 -25.83
N LYS A 450 9.92 7.29 -25.52
CA LYS A 450 9.20 8.07 -24.51
C LYS A 450 8.54 7.12 -23.51
N VAL A 451 8.11 7.67 -22.37
CA VAL A 451 7.36 6.93 -21.36
C VAL A 451 6.05 7.64 -21.13
N LEU A 452 4.93 6.96 -21.36
CA LEU A 452 3.62 7.45 -20.96
C LEU A 452 3.39 7.08 -19.50
N ILE A 453 2.81 8.00 -18.74
CA ILE A 453 2.59 7.90 -17.29
C ILE A 453 1.09 8.05 -17.03
N ALA A 454 0.51 7.08 -16.32
CA ALA A 454 -0.81 7.22 -15.73
C ALA A 454 -0.69 7.92 -14.37
N ASP A 455 -0.72 9.25 -14.40
CA ASP A 455 -0.65 10.13 -13.24
C ASP A 455 -2.00 10.13 -12.51
N THR A 456 -2.19 9.12 -11.67
CA THR A 456 -3.52 8.53 -11.40
C THR A 456 -4.40 9.46 -10.57
N TYR A 457 -3.84 10.07 -9.53
CA TYR A 457 -4.61 10.96 -8.65
C TYR A 457 -4.79 12.36 -9.24
N ASN A 458 -3.99 12.72 -10.24
CA ASN A 458 -4.23 13.90 -11.06
C ASN A 458 -5.19 13.64 -12.23
N HIS A 459 -5.67 12.41 -12.41
CA HIS A 459 -6.60 12.04 -13.49
C HIS A 459 -6.06 12.38 -14.89
N LYS A 460 -4.76 12.16 -15.11
CA LYS A 460 -4.07 12.55 -16.35
C LYS A 460 -3.19 11.43 -16.90
N ILE A 461 -3.05 11.43 -18.22
CA ILE A 461 -1.96 10.72 -18.90
C ILE A 461 -0.91 11.76 -19.27
N LYS A 462 0.31 11.55 -18.78
CA LYS A 462 1.46 12.41 -19.07
C LYS A 462 2.48 11.67 -19.94
N GLN A 463 3.35 12.41 -20.60
CA GLN A 463 4.45 11.89 -21.41
C GLN A 463 5.77 12.42 -20.88
N LEU A 464 6.66 11.49 -20.53
CA LEU A 464 8.04 11.74 -20.16
C LEU A 464 8.97 11.46 -21.35
N ASP A 465 9.88 12.40 -21.58
CA ASP A 465 11.09 12.17 -22.35
C ASP A 465 12.23 11.78 -21.40
N PRO A 466 12.66 10.51 -21.36
CA PRO A 466 13.67 10.06 -20.41
C PRO A 466 15.06 10.67 -20.64
N GLN A 467 15.37 11.16 -21.85
CA GLN A 467 16.66 11.77 -22.15
C GLN A 467 16.74 13.21 -21.65
N THR A 468 15.68 13.98 -21.85
CA THR A 468 15.61 15.39 -21.42
C THR A 468 14.97 15.56 -20.05
N ARG A 469 14.45 14.49 -19.46
CA ARG A 469 13.69 14.48 -18.20
C ARG A 469 12.48 15.42 -18.21
N LYS A 470 11.93 15.73 -19.40
CA LYS A 470 10.76 16.61 -19.55
C LYS A 470 9.46 15.84 -19.51
N VAL A 471 8.49 16.35 -18.75
CA VAL A 471 7.13 15.83 -18.68
C VAL A 471 6.14 16.86 -19.19
N LYS A 472 5.18 16.40 -19.99
CA LYS A 472 4.00 17.17 -20.39
C LYS A 472 2.73 16.34 -20.25
N SER A 473 1.62 17.00 -19.93
CA SER A 473 0.30 16.41 -19.96
C SER A 473 -0.12 16.14 -21.41
N LEU A 474 -0.64 14.94 -21.67
CA LEU A 474 -1.20 14.57 -22.98
C LEU A 474 -2.72 14.55 -22.96
N TYR A 475 -3.30 13.87 -21.97
CA TYR A 475 -4.74 13.67 -21.87
C TYR A 475 -5.21 13.85 -20.42
N GLY A 476 -6.48 14.16 -20.26
CA GLY A 476 -7.12 14.35 -18.95
C GLY A 476 -7.18 15.82 -18.53
N THR A 477 -8.35 16.23 -18.03
CA THR A 477 -8.61 17.62 -17.63
C THR A 477 -8.22 17.92 -16.19
N GLY A 478 -7.76 16.91 -15.44
CA GLY A 478 -7.56 16.99 -13.99
C GLY A 478 -8.82 16.72 -13.17
N LYS A 479 -9.96 16.43 -13.81
CA LYS A 479 -11.23 16.12 -13.12
C LYS A 479 -11.62 14.66 -13.36
N PRO A 480 -12.11 13.94 -12.34
CA PRO A 480 -12.61 12.59 -12.54
C PRO A 480 -13.91 12.62 -13.35
N GLY A 481 -14.12 11.61 -14.20
CA GLY A 481 -15.32 11.52 -15.02
C GLY A 481 -15.36 10.24 -15.85
N GLN A 482 -16.52 9.97 -16.44
CA GLN A 482 -16.74 8.88 -17.40
C GLN A 482 -17.02 9.40 -18.82
N ALA A 483 -16.93 10.72 -19.02
CA ALA A 483 -17.07 11.32 -20.33
C ALA A 483 -15.71 11.36 -21.02
N ASP A 484 -15.69 10.96 -22.30
CA ASP A 484 -14.51 11.11 -23.14
C ASP A 484 -14.12 12.59 -23.22
N GLY A 485 -12.83 12.87 -23.05
CA GLY A 485 -12.28 14.22 -23.24
C GLY A 485 -12.29 14.62 -24.72
N ALA A 486 -12.04 15.90 -25.00
CA ALA A 486 -11.66 16.30 -26.35
C ALA A 486 -10.31 15.63 -26.68
N ALA A 487 -10.28 14.89 -27.79
CA ALA A 487 -9.10 14.16 -28.28
C ALA A 487 -7.94 15.09 -28.66
#